data_AF-A0A945JXL0-F1
#
_entry.id   AF-A0A945JXL0-F1
#
_cell.length_a   1.000
_cell.length_b   1.000
_cell.length_c   1.000
_cell.angle_alpha   90.00
_cell.angle_beta   90.00
_cell.angle_gamma   90.00
#
_symmetry.space_group_name_H-M   'P 1'
#
loop_
_entity.id
_entity.type
_entity.pdbx_description
1 polymer ?
#
loop_
_entity_poly.entity_id
_entity_poly.type
_entity_poly.pdbx_seq_one_letter_code
_entity_poly.pdbx_strand_id
1 'polypeptide(L)'
;MRKTITAVAAFAVLAGSVAPVTARDDRPSPAAKVAQDYAFGERALLNINNMSLWFKRDGFSARNPLNDNSGVTFPRSTDQVIFQDGIIWGGLVQD
;
A
#
# COMPACT_ATOMS: atom_id res chain seq x y z
N MET A 1 -54.21 47.91 -5.37
CA MET A 1 -53.41 46.87 -4.68
C MET A 1 -52.32 46.37 -5.64
N ARG A 2 -51.10 46.92 -5.57
CA ARG A 2 -50.04 46.63 -6.55
C ARG A 2 -48.64 46.96 -5.99
N LYS A 3 -48.30 46.54 -4.75
CA LYS A 3 -46.99 46.82 -4.12
C LYS A 3 -46.55 45.76 -3.07
N THR A 4 -46.71 44.46 -3.33
CA THR A 4 -46.29 43.42 -2.36
C THR A 4 -45.43 42.29 -2.92
N ILE A 5 -45.05 42.32 -4.21
CA ILE A 5 -44.33 41.19 -4.83
C ILE A 5 -42.80 41.36 -4.82
N THR A 6 -42.27 42.55 -4.53
CA THR A 6 -40.82 42.82 -4.73
C THR A 6 -39.91 42.42 -3.55
N ALA A 7 -40.45 42.08 -2.38
CA ALA A 7 -39.62 41.82 -1.19
C ALA A 7 -39.11 40.37 -1.07
N VAL A 8 -39.70 39.40 -1.77
CA VAL A 8 -39.32 37.97 -1.63
C VAL A 8 -38.08 37.62 -2.48
N ALA A 9 -37.83 38.36 -3.56
CA ALA A 9 -36.67 38.12 -4.43
C ALA A 9 -35.33 38.51 -3.79
N ALA A 10 -35.31 39.44 -2.83
CA ALA A 10 -34.07 39.91 -2.20
C ALA A 10 -33.50 38.89 -1.19
N PHE A 11 -34.34 38.03 -0.60
CA PHE A 11 -33.87 37.02 0.36
C PHE A 11 -33.32 35.75 -0.32
N ALA A 12 -33.73 35.48 -1.56
CA ALA A 12 -33.28 34.31 -2.32
C ALA A 12 -31.86 34.46 -2.90
N VAL A 13 -31.34 35.69 -3.02
CA VAL A 13 -30.01 35.95 -3.61
C VAL A 13 -28.89 35.86 -2.57
N LEU A 14 -29.19 35.97 -1.28
CA LEU A 14 -28.19 35.90 -0.20
C LEU A 14 -27.87 34.45 0.25
N ALA A 15 -28.65 33.46 -0.16
CA ALA A 15 -28.42 32.06 0.23
C ALA A 15 -27.44 31.29 -0.69
N GLY A 16 -26.93 31.93 -1.75
CA GLY A 16 -26.28 31.23 -2.87
C GLY A 16 -24.74 31.21 -2.90
N SER A 17 -24.02 31.74 -1.91
CA SER A 17 -22.55 31.84 -2.03
C SER A 17 -21.78 31.70 -0.71
N VAL A 18 -21.78 30.50 -0.15
CA VAL A 18 -20.69 30.05 0.72
C VAL A 18 -20.14 28.74 0.18
N ALA A 19 -19.38 28.82 -0.91
CA ALA A 19 -18.47 27.72 -1.25
C ALA A 19 -17.37 27.69 -0.18
N PRO A 20 -17.14 26.57 0.51
CA PRO A 20 -16.00 26.48 1.41
C PRO A 20 -14.72 26.59 0.58
N VAL A 21 -13.95 27.66 0.80
CA VAL A 21 -12.57 27.74 0.33
C VAL A 21 -11.79 26.74 1.16
N THR A 22 -11.60 25.55 0.63
CA THR A 22 -10.58 24.63 1.15
C THR A 22 -9.23 25.17 0.67
N ALA A 23 -8.36 25.53 1.61
CA ALA A 23 -6.99 25.88 1.29
C ALA A 23 -6.36 24.69 0.54
N ARG A 24 -5.78 24.93 -0.64
CA ARG A 24 -4.90 23.95 -1.27
C ARG A 24 -3.69 23.81 -0.35
N ASP A 25 -3.52 22.63 0.23
CA ASP A 25 -2.34 22.31 0.99
C ASP A 25 -1.17 22.20 -0.01
N ASP A 26 -0.29 23.20 -0.05
CA ASP A 26 0.88 23.26 -0.96
C ASP A 26 2.00 22.28 -0.56
N ARG A 27 1.74 21.39 0.39
CA ARG A 27 2.69 20.33 0.74
C ARG A 27 2.79 19.39 -0.45
N PRO A 28 4.02 19.02 -0.90
CA PRO A 28 4.18 17.97 -1.88
C PRO A 28 3.47 16.74 -1.33
N SER A 29 2.47 16.24 -2.07
CA SER A 29 1.77 15.01 -1.70
C SER A 29 2.83 13.98 -1.33
N PRO A 30 2.77 13.36 -0.14
CA PRO A 30 3.65 12.26 0.18
C PRO A 30 3.53 11.27 -0.98
N ALA A 31 4.67 10.75 -1.46
CA ALA A 31 4.73 9.87 -2.62
C ALA A 31 3.53 8.94 -2.58
N ALA A 32 2.56 9.19 -3.47
CA ALA A 32 1.30 8.47 -3.42
C ALA A 32 1.69 7.00 -3.53
N LYS A 33 1.35 6.19 -2.51
CA LYS A 33 1.50 4.76 -2.61
C LYS A 33 0.70 4.40 -3.85
N VAL A 34 1.38 4.10 -4.95
CA VAL A 34 0.71 3.69 -6.19
C VAL A 34 -0.22 2.58 -5.75
N ALA A 35 -1.52 2.78 -5.95
CA ALA A 35 -2.49 1.71 -5.76
C ALA A 35 -2.03 0.63 -6.73
N GLN A 36 -1.32 -0.34 -6.16
CA GLN A 36 -0.65 -1.38 -6.90
C GLN A 36 -1.76 -2.35 -7.25
N ASP A 37 -2.49 -2.04 -8.33
CA ASP A 37 -3.51 -2.90 -8.92
C ASP A 37 -2.94 -4.31 -9.02
N TYR A 38 -3.32 -5.19 -8.08
CA TYR A 38 -3.07 -6.64 -7.96
C TYR A 38 -2.04 -7.32 -8.90
N ALA A 39 -0.93 -6.68 -9.22
CA ALA A 39 0.05 -7.15 -10.20
C ALA A 39 1.13 -8.02 -9.57
N PHE A 40 1.15 -8.07 -8.23
CA PHE A 40 1.97 -9.00 -7.49
C PHE A 40 1.13 -10.24 -7.26
N GLY A 41 1.54 -11.35 -7.90
CA GLY A 41 0.99 -12.66 -7.61
C GLY A 41 1.07 -12.96 -6.10
N GLU A 42 0.40 -14.02 -5.65
CA GLU A 42 0.42 -14.47 -4.25
C GLU A 42 1.84 -14.63 -3.68
N ARG A 43 2.86 -14.73 -4.55
CA ARG A 43 4.23 -15.10 -4.24
C ARG A 43 5.21 -14.22 -5.00
N ALA A 44 6.33 -13.88 -4.38
CA ALA A 44 7.45 -13.16 -4.97
C ALA A 44 8.77 -13.88 -4.65
N LEU A 45 9.70 -13.89 -5.61
CA LEU A 45 11.04 -14.44 -5.41
C LEU A 45 11.99 -13.32 -5.01
N LEU A 46 12.58 -13.41 -3.82
CA LEU A 46 13.73 -12.60 -3.44
C LEU A 46 15.00 -13.31 -3.88
N ASN A 47 15.88 -12.59 -4.57
CA ASN A 47 17.08 -13.15 -5.18
C ASN A 47 18.25 -12.16 -5.06
N ILE A 48 19.09 -12.35 -4.05
CA ILE A 48 20.16 -11.41 -3.68
C ILE A 48 21.40 -12.21 -3.26
N ASN A 49 22.61 -11.78 -3.66
CA ASN A 49 23.89 -12.31 -3.18
C ASN A 49 24.03 -13.85 -3.23
N ASN A 50 23.61 -14.47 -4.33
CA ASN A 50 23.65 -15.93 -4.52
C ASN A 50 22.76 -16.74 -3.56
N MET A 51 21.77 -16.09 -2.96
CA MET A 51 20.70 -16.71 -2.20
C MET A 51 19.36 -16.40 -2.88
N SER A 52 18.42 -17.34 -2.83
CA SER A 52 17.04 -17.05 -3.20
C SER A 52 16.04 -17.62 -2.21
N LEU A 53 14.93 -16.92 -2.01
CA LEU A 53 13.82 -17.41 -1.18
C LEU A 53 12.49 -16.85 -1.68
N TRP A 54 11.41 -17.59 -1.42
CA TRP A 54 10.06 -17.18 -1.77
C TRP A 54 9.38 -16.48 -0.60
N PHE A 55 8.72 -15.35 -0.89
CA PHE A 55 7.80 -14.66 0.01
C PHE A 55 6.38 -14.84 -0.50
N LYS A 56 5.46 -15.16 0.40
CA LYS A 56 4.02 -15.17 0.13
C LYS A 56 3.35 -13.96 0.76
N ARG A 57 2.21 -13.55 0.20
CA ARG A 57 1.39 -12.43 0.68
C ARG A 57 0.84 -12.62 2.10
N ASP A 58 0.70 -13.86 2.55
CA ASP A 58 0.22 -14.23 3.89
C ASP A 58 1.30 -14.10 4.99
N GLY A 59 2.50 -13.63 4.63
CA GLY A 59 3.61 -13.45 5.56
C GLY A 59 4.48 -14.69 5.75
N PHE A 60 4.13 -15.82 5.13
CA PHE A 60 5.00 -16.99 5.10
C PHE A 60 6.12 -16.81 4.07
N SER A 61 7.30 -17.30 4.43
CA SER A 61 8.49 -17.29 3.58
C SER A 61 9.27 -18.60 3.71
N ALA A 62 10.41 -18.70 3.02
CA ALA A 62 11.30 -19.85 3.02
C ALA A 62 10.70 -21.20 2.59
N ARG A 63 9.48 -21.24 2.04
CA ARG A 63 8.88 -22.47 1.51
C ARG A 63 8.87 -22.50 -0.01
N ASN A 64 9.18 -23.66 -0.57
CA ASN A 64 9.11 -23.91 -1.99
C ASN A 64 7.63 -23.92 -2.43
N PRO A 65 7.23 -23.05 -3.38
CA PRO A 65 5.84 -22.92 -3.81
C PRO A 65 5.27 -24.17 -4.48
N LEU A 66 6.10 -25.12 -4.92
CA LEU A 66 5.66 -26.32 -5.62
C LEU A 66 5.31 -27.48 -4.68
N ASN A 67 5.95 -27.56 -3.52
CA ASN A 67 5.86 -28.73 -2.63
C ASN A 67 5.90 -28.41 -1.13
N ASP A 68 5.91 -27.13 -0.75
CA ASP A 68 5.95 -26.64 0.64
C ASP A 68 7.16 -27.10 1.49
N ASN A 69 8.18 -27.69 0.87
CA ASN A 69 9.47 -28.00 1.50
C ASN A 69 10.34 -26.73 1.63
N SER A 70 11.56 -26.88 2.12
CA SER A 70 12.56 -25.79 2.16
C SER A 70 12.69 -25.09 0.81
N GLY A 71 12.57 -23.77 0.83
CA GLY A 71 12.55 -22.90 -0.35
C GLY A 71 13.68 -21.88 -0.38
N VAL A 72 14.48 -21.79 0.68
CA VAL A 72 15.71 -20.99 0.66
C VAL A 72 16.82 -21.80 0.02
N THR A 73 17.41 -21.28 -1.06
CA THR A 73 18.56 -21.92 -1.71
C THR A 73 19.83 -21.13 -1.55
N PHE A 74 20.91 -21.80 -1.14
CA PHE A 74 22.27 -21.26 -1.09
C PHE A 74 23.31 -22.40 -1.22
N PRO A 75 24.25 -22.33 -2.18
CA PRO A 75 24.28 -21.42 -3.32
C PRO A 75 22.96 -21.50 -4.11
N ARG A 76 22.56 -20.39 -4.74
CA ARG A 76 21.29 -20.30 -5.46
C ARG A 76 21.11 -21.50 -6.39
N SER A 77 19.90 -22.07 -6.41
CA SER A 77 19.54 -23.20 -7.27
C SER A 77 20.35 -24.49 -7.05
N THR A 78 21.10 -24.60 -5.95
CA THR A 78 21.96 -25.76 -5.67
C THR A 78 21.37 -26.63 -4.56
N ASP A 79 21.26 -26.09 -3.35
CA ASP A 79 20.81 -26.84 -2.17
C ASP A 79 19.83 -26.01 -1.34
N GLN A 80 19.00 -26.67 -0.53
CA GLN A 80 18.03 -26.03 0.35
C GLN A 80 18.52 -25.97 1.79
N VAL A 81 18.67 -24.76 2.33
CA VAL A 81 19.38 -24.54 3.59
C VAL A 81 18.48 -24.13 4.77
N ILE A 82 17.27 -23.64 4.50
CA ILE A 82 16.34 -23.18 5.55
C ILE A 82 14.93 -23.65 5.21
N PHE A 83 14.28 -24.29 6.19
CA PHE A 83 12.90 -24.77 6.11
C PHE A 83 11.87 -23.72 6.57
N GLN A 84 12.19 -23.00 7.64
CA GLN A 84 11.32 -21.98 8.21
C GLN A 84 12.13 -20.77 8.65
N ASP A 85 11.65 -19.59 8.28
CA ASP A 85 12.28 -18.31 8.55
C ASP A 85 11.30 -17.34 9.23
N GLY A 86 11.79 -16.15 9.49
CA GLY A 86 11.02 -14.99 9.91
C GLY A 86 11.77 -13.71 9.54
N ILE A 87 11.01 -12.64 9.27
CA ILE A 87 11.59 -11.31 9.07
C ILE A 87 11.51 -10.54 10.40
N ILE A 88 12.64 -10.02 10.85
CA ILE A 88 12.69 -8.98 11.87
C ILE A 88 13.05 -7.67 11.16
N TRP A 89 12.18 -6.66 11.27
CA TRP A 89 12.39 -5.35 10.66
C TRP A 89 12.51 -4.28 11.75
N GLY A 90 13.68 -3.63 11.84
CA GLY A 90 13.92 -2.55 12.80
C GLY A 90 14.06 -2.99 14.26
N GLY A 91 14.17 -4.30 14.54
CA GLY A 91 14.45 -4.85 15.85
C GLY A 91 15.95 -5.11 16.08
N LEU A 92 16.39 -5.04 17.34
CA LEU A 92 17.70 -5.56 17.75
C LEU A 92 17.63 -7.08 17.85
N VAL A 93 18.49 -7.77 17.10
CA VAL A 93 18.71 -9.21 17.25
C VAL A 93 19.99 -9.39 18.05
N GLN A 94 19.90 -10.10 19.17
CA GLN A 94 21.04 -10.49 19.99
C GLN A 94 21.21 -12.01 19.83
N ASP A 95 22.44 -12.42 19.55
CA ASP A 95 22.87 -13.81 19.46
C ASP A 95 23.31 -14.31 20.84
#